data_AF-A0A2E3DM30-F1
#
_entry.id   AF-A0A2E3DM30-F1
#
_cell.length_a   1.000
_cell.length_b   1.000
_cell.length_c   1.000
_cell.angle_alpha   90.00
_cell.angle_beta   90.00
_cell.angle_gamma   90.00
#
_symmetry.space_group_name_H-M   'P 1'
#
loop_
_entity.id
_entity.type
_entity.pdbx_description
1 polymer ?
#
loop_
_entity_poly.entity_id
_entity_poly.type
_entity_poly.pdbx_seq_one_letter_code
_entity_poly.pdbx_strand_id
1 'polypeptide(L)'
;MYDWLVDVYFVSPHLFKALITGLLVTTVCSAIGCFIVLKRTSFLADALAHSMLAGVVVGYLFMKLVFGKEAHAPAMLIGSIISGIITVAMIGFVSRFSRVKEDAVIGIMYTGIFAFGGVLVSLFSQYVHIDLLHFIVGQLLGVSDQDLWMMAIVTVVVLSFIVLMFRSLQLVTFDRVMAASLGMNVILLDYMLTTCTAMVVVTGVQVVGVIQVVGLLIAPGATAYLLCDRLKNMLWVSVVFGWTGFLVGYILSENYNVAPGAMIVVVLTAQFLLVFLVAPRYGLLADVQRRFRAIPQQVVEDILGVILRAQQERCGIDDLVTHTQYKADAIRKAVNSMVKKEWLCFEQGIVSFTQEGRKQARRLLRAHRLWETYLQHLGVAEEELHQRAHVLEHLHDEDAVDYLDDKLGHPLTDPHGSEIPEDFEHLVSGEIMTLAILREGHTGEVVRVGKLIVDPVSVGDRVTVGVREDDSRTWVIAVTKSDGKSAEHRFNHEEADEISIRLD
;
A
#
# COMPACT_ATOMS: atom_id res chain seq x y z
N MET A 1 -30.12 22.71 15.61
CA MET A 1 -29.38 22.98 14.35
C MET A 1 -30.29 23.62 13.30
N TYR A 2 -31.48 23.07 13.02
CA TYR A 2 -32.47 23.72 12.16
C TYR A 2 -32.91 25.08 12.70
N ASP A 3 -33.34 25.16 13.96
CA ASP A 3 -33.78 26.44 14.56
C ASP A 3 -32.64 27.49 14.62
N TRP A 4 -31.41 27.04 14.89
CA TRP A 4 -30.23 27.90 14.84
C TRP A 4 -29.94 28.44 13.44
N LEU A 5 -30.09 27.61 12.39
CA LEU A 5 -29.93 28.04 10.98
C LEU A 5 -31.03 29.01 10.54
N VAL A 6 -32.27 28.78 11.00
CA VAL A 6 -33.42 29.65 10.72
C VAL A 6 -33.25 30.99 11.43
N ASP A 7 -32.85 31.00 12.70
CA ASP A 7 -32.57 32.24 13.45
C ASP A 7 -31.41 33.03 12.82
N VAL A 8 -30.34 32.38 12.40
CA VAL A 8 -29.21 33.05 11.70
C VAL A 8 -29.65 33.68 10.37
N TYR A 9 -30.55 33.03 9.63
CA TYR A 9 -31.10 33.56 8.38
C TYR A 9 -31.93 34.84 8.60
N PHE A 10 -32.76 34.85 9.65
CA PHE A 10 -33.62 36.00 9.95
C PHE A 10 -32.89 37.16 10.64
N VAL A 11 -31.82 36.87 11.40
CA VAL A 11 -31.06 37.89 12.16
C VAL A 11 -29.91 38.49 11.33
N SER A 12 -29.32 37.75 10.40
CA SER A 12 -28.07 38.16 9.73
C SER A 12 -27.88 37.55 8.33
N PRO A 13 -28.39 38.19 7.26
CA PRO A 13 -28.29 37.67 5.89
C PRO A 13 -26.85 37.45 5.40
N HIS A 14 -25.90 38.25 5.89
CA HIS A 14 -24.48 38.15 5.53
C HIS A 14 -23.83 36.87 6.09
N LEU A 15 -24.22 36.45 7.30
CA LEU A 15 -23.73 35.21 7.91
C LEU A 15 -24.22 33.97 7.17
N PHE A 16 -25.47 34.01 6.69
CA PHE A 16 -26.01 32.92 5.89
C PHE A 16 -25.27 32.77 4.54
N LYS A 17 -24.95 33.88 3.87
CA LYS A 17 -24.14 33.87 2.63
C LYS A 17 -22.74 33.30 2.90
N ALA A 18 -22.10 33.71 3.99
CA ALA A 18 -20.79 33.21 4.41
C ALA A 18 -20.79 31.68 4.63
N LEU A 19 -21.81 31.16 5.34
CA LEU A 19 -21.95 29.73 5.61
C LEU A 19 -22.18 28.92 4.33
N ILE A 20 -23.09 29.35 3.45
CA ILE A 20 -23.34 28.66 2.17
C ILE A 20 -22.06 28.65 1.33
N THR A 21 -21.41 29.80 1.18
CA THR A 21 -20.21 29.91 0.34
C THR A 21 -19.09 29.03 0.90
N GLY A 22 -18.87 29.06 2.22
CA GLY A 22 -17.87 28.21 2.89
C GLY A 22 -18.16 26.72 2.75
N LEU A 23 -19.42 26.29 2.81
CA LEU A 23 -19.81 24.89 2.54
C LEU A 23 -19.59 24.50 1.08
N LEU A 24 -19.87 25.39 0.12
CA LEU A 24 -19.59 25.15 -1.31
C LEU A 24 -18.09 24.97 -1.54
N VAL A 25 -17.26 25.91 -1.06
CA VAL A 25 -15.80 25.85 -1.13
C VAL A 25 -15.30 24.53 -0.53
N THR A 26 -15.77 24.21 0.67
CA THR A 26 -15.39 23.01 1.41
C THR A 26 -15.73 21.74 0.64
N THR A 27 -16.93 21.67 0.03
CA THR A 27 -17.38 20.50 -0.73
C THR A 27 -16.46 20.23 -1.91
N VAL A 28 -16.15 21.26 -2.68
CA VAL A 28 -15.34 21.12 -3.89
C VAL A 28 -13.88 20.86 -3.57
N CYS A 29 -13.31 21.58 -2.60
CA CYS A 29 -11.95 21.36 -2.14
C CYS A 29 -11.78 19.94 -1.57
N SER A 30 -12.70 19.49 -0.73
CA SER A 30 -12.62 18.13 -0.15
C SER A 30 -12.72 17.04 -1.22
N ALA A 31 -13.53 17.25 -2.26
CA ALA A 31 -13.70 16.31 -3.37
C ALA A 31 -12.47 16.25 -4.30
N ILE A 32 -11.97 17.40 -4.79
CA ILE A 32 -10.73 17.44 -5.58
C ILE A 32 -9.56 16.92 -4.75
N GLY A 33 -9.52 17.30 -3.47
CA GLY A 33 -8.47 16.96 -2.52
C GLY A 33 -8.18 15.47 -2.46
N CYS A 34 -9.21 14.62 -2.54
CA CYS A 34 -9.03 13.18 -2.59
C CYS A 34 -8.14 12.73 -3.75
N PHE A 35 -8.32 13.30 -4.95
CA PHE A 35 -7.50 12.95 -6.11
C PHE A 35 -6.07 13.46 -5.98
N ILE A 36 -5.88 14.67 -5.43
CA ILE A 36 -4.56 15.27 -5.21
C ILE A 36 -3.76 14.46 -4.18
N VAL A 37 -4.40 14.08 -3.06
CA VAL A 37 -3.79 13.26 -2.01
C VAL A 37 -3.37 11.90 -2.56
N LEU A 38 -4.25 11.23 -3.33
CA LEU A 38 -3.93 9.93 -3.94
C LEU A 38 -2.80 10.01 -4.97
N LYS A 39 -2.73 11.10 -5.74
CA LYS A 39 -1.64 11.35 -6.69
C LYS A 39 -0.32 11.74 -6.03
N ARG A 40 -0.29 11.91 -4.69
CA ARG A 40 0.88 12.39 -3.92
C ARG A 40 1.39 13.76 -4.37
N THR A 41 0.52 14.58 -4.97
CA THR A 41 0.84 15.94 -5.43
C THR A 41 0.25 16.99 -4.50
N SER A 42 0.16 16.71 -3.19
CA SER A 42 -0.45 17.63 -2.21
C SER A 42 0.23 19.00 -2.15
N PHE A 43 1.54 19.08 -2.41
CA PHE A 43 2.26 20.36 -2.49
C PHE A 43 1.94 21.18 -3.76
N LEU A 44 1.38 20.56 -4.80
CA LEU A 44 0.95 21.26 -6.01
C LEU A 44 -0.20 22.24 -5.71
N ALA A 45 -1.10 21.86 -4.80
CA ALA A 45 -2.18 22.71 -4.34
C ALA A 45 -1.68 24.01 -3.71
N ASP A 46 -0.66 23.91 -2.86
CA ASP A 46 -0.06 25.06 -2.18
C ASP A 46 0.74 25.94 -3.16
N ALA A 47 1.43 25.32 -4.13
CA ALA A 47 2.10 26.03 -5.20
C ALA A 47 1.12 26.81 -6.10
N LEU A 48 -0.05 26.25 -6.39
CA LEU A 48 -1.12 26.96 -7.09
C LEU A 48 -1.60 28.15 -6.27
N ALA A 49 -1.81 27.99 -4.95
CA ALA A 49 -2.23 29.07 -4.06
C ALA A 49 -1.32 30.31 -4.13
N HIS A 50 -0.01 30.08 -4.06
CA HIS A 50 0.98 31.14 -4.03
C HIS A 50 1.29 31.73 -5.42
N SER A 51 1.28 30.92 -6.48
CA SER A 51 1.48 31.44 -7.83
C SER A 51 0.35 32.35 -8.29
N MET A 52 -0.88 32.11 -7.84
CA MET A 52 -2.02 32.95 -8.21
C MET A 52 -1.87 34.41 -7.79
N LEU A 53 -1.23 34.71 -6.66
CA LEU A 53 -0.99 36.10 -6.25
C LEU A 53 -0.20 36.85 -7.32
N ALA A 54 0.86 36.23 -7.87
CA ALA A 54 1.61 36.82 -8.97
C ALA A 54 0.73 37.04 -10.21
N GLY A 55 -0.13 36.07 -10.55
CA GLY A 55 -1.09 36.19 -11.65
C GLY A 55 -2.14 37.29 -11.45
N VAL A 56 -2.66 37.44 -10.23
CA VAL A 56 -3.60 38.52 -9.88
C VAL A 56 -2.94 39.88 -10.05
N VAL A 57 -1.71 40.04 -9.58
CA VAL A 57 -0.93 41.29 -9.67
C VAL A 57 -0.63 41.63 -11.13
N VAL A 58 -0.17 40.66 -11.92
CA VAL A 58 0.09 40.84 -13.36
C VAL A 58 -1.20 41.19 -14.10
N GLY A 59 -2.30 40.49 -13.83
CA GLY A 59 -3.61 40.75 -14.44
C GLY A 59 -4.13 42.16 -14.11
N TYR A 60 -3.97 42.59 -12.86
CA TYR A 60 -4.32 43.94 -12.42
C TYR A 60 -3.48 45.00 -13.14
N LEU A 61 -2.15 44.83 -13.15
CA LEU A 61 -1.23 45.76 -13.81
C LEU A 61 -1.48 45.83 -15.32
N PHE A 62 -1.73 44.69 -15.97
CA PHE A 62 -2.06 44.65 -17.39
C PHE A 62 -3.30 45.47 -17.70
N MET A 63 -4.39 45.30 -16.94
CA MET A 63 -5.60 46.09 -17.14
C MET A 63 -5.37 47.58 -16.90
N LYS A 64 -4.62 47.92 -15.85
CA LYS A 64 -4.36 49.32 -15.50
C LYS A 64 -3.44 50.03 -16.50
N LEU A 65 -2.38 49.36 -16.97
CA LEU A 65 -1.41 49.92 -17.90
C LEU A 65 -1.93 49.96 -19.34
N VAL A 66 -2.67 48.93 -19.78
CA VAL A 66 -3.12 48.81 -21.18
C VAL A 66 -4.46 49.50 -21.41
N PHE A 67 -5.42 49.35 -20.49
CA PHE A 67 -6.78 49.87 -20.68
C PHE A 67 -7.08 51.12 -19.85
N GLY A 68 -6.19 51.52 -18.93
CA GLY A 68 -6.37 52.71 -18.09
C GLY A 68 -7.56 52.63 -17.13
N LYS A 69 -8.16 51.45 -16.95
CA LYS A 69 -9.32 51.20 -16.09
C LYS A 69 -8.89 50.44 -14.84
N GLU A 70 -9.57 50.69 -13.72
CA GLU A 70 -9.43 49.84 -12.54
C GLU A 70 -9.87 48.42 -12.89
N ALA A 71 -9.02 47.44 -12.59
CA ALA A 71 -9.24 46.07 -13.03
C ALA A 71 -10.50 45.50 -12.36
N HIS A 72 -11.43 44.97 -13.16
CA HIS A 72 -12.57 44.22 -12.66
C HIS A 72 -12.16 42.79 -12.25
N ALA A 73 -12.86 42.21 -11.27
CA ALA A 73 -12.62 40.85 -10.75
C ALA A 73 -12.36 39.75 -11.81
N PRO A 74 -13.01 39.75 -13.00
CA PRO A 74 -12.76 38.73 -14.02
C PRO A 74 -11.33 38.76 -14.60
N ALA A 75 -10.71 39.93 -14.72
CA ALA A 75 -9.36 40.05 -15.30
C ALA A 75 -8.30 39.51 -14.34
N MET A 76 -8.48 39.75 -13.03
CA MET A 76 -7.63 39.17 -11.98
C MET A 76 -7.75 37.64 -11.95
N LEU A 77 -8.97 37.12 -12.11
CA LEU A 77 -9.21 35.68 -12.20
C LEU A 77 -8.51 35.06 -13.41
N ILE A 78 -8.62 35.66 -14.60
CA ILE A 78 -7.91 35.19 -15.80
C ILE A 78 -6.39 35.21 -15.59
N GLY A 79 -5.83 36.29 -15.03
CA GLY A 79 -4.41 36.40 -14.73
C GLY A 79 -3.92 35.31 -13.76
N SER A 80 -4.70 35.03 -12.73
CA SER A 80 -4.40 33.98 -11.74
C SER A 80 -4.45 32.57 -12.33
N ILE A 81 -5.44 32.25 -13.18
CA ILE A 81 -5.53 30.96 -13.87
C ILE A 81 -4.35 30.77 -14.81
N ILE A 82 -3.99 31.79 -15.60
CA ILE A 82 -2.85 31.76 -16.50
C ILE A 82 -1.56 31.52 -15.70
N SER A 83 -1.37 32.22 -14.58
CA SER A 83 -0.20 32.02 -13.73
C SER A 83 -0.15 30.62 -13.11
N GLY A 84 -1.29 30.07 -12.67
CA GLY A 84 -1.36 28.69 -12.19
C GLY A 84 -0.98 27.68 -13.27
N ILE A 85 -1.50 27.82 -14.49
CA ILE A 85 -1.15 26.95 -15.63
C ILE A 85 0.34 27.05 -15.97
N ILE A 86 0.88 28.27 -16.03
CA ILE A 86 2.31 28.50 -16.28
C ILE A 86 3.15 27.83 -15.18
N THR A 87 2.72 27.95 -13.92
CA THR A 87 3.42 27.35 -12.78
C THR A 87 3.48 25.84 -12.89
N VAL A 88 2.35 25.18 -13.17
CA VAL A 88 2.34 23.73 -13.33
C VAL A 88 3.12 23.28 -14.56
N ALA A 89 3.05 24.04 -15.66
CA ALA A 89 3.85 23.76 -16.85
C ALA A 89 5.36 23.88 -16.56
N MET A 90 5.78 24.90 -15.81
CA MET A 90 7.18 25.07 -15.39
C MET A 90 7.62 23.95 -14.45
N ILE A 91 6.80 23.58 -13.46
CA ILE A 91 7.08 22.46 -12.55
C ILE A 91 7.25 21.16 -13.35
N GLY A 92 6.33 20.85 -14.25
CA GLY A 92 6.38 19.64 -15.08
C GLY A 92 7.58 19.63 -16.03
N PHE A 93 7.92 20.78 -16.62
CA PHE A 93 9.10 20.93 -17.47
C PHE A 93 10.38 20.70 -16.67
N VAL A 94 10.57 21.42 -15.56
CA VAL A 94 11.79 21.31 -14.74
C VAL A 94 11.92 19.91 -14.14
N SER A 95 10.81 19.31 -13.68
CA SER A 95 10.82 17.95 -13.14
C SER A 95 11.19 16.89 -14.19
N ARG A 96 10.92 17.13 -15.48
CA ARG A 96 11.28 16.19 -16.56
C ARG A 96 12.75 16.30 -16.98
N PHE A 97 13.32 17.51 -16.95
CA PHE A 97 14.69 17.77 -17.41
C PHE A 97 15.72 17.84 -16.28
N SER A 98 15.30 17.80 -15.02
CA SER A 98 16.16 17.86 -13.84
C SER A 98 16.28 16.52 -13.13
N ARG A 99 17.37 16.33 -12.37
CA ARG A 99 17.56 15.22 -11.42
C ARG A 99 16.99 15.52 -10.04
N VAL A 100 16.43 16.71 -9.84
CA VAL A 100 15.88 17.17 -8.56
C VAL A 100 14.51 16.50 -8.33
N LYS A 101 14.24 16.11 -7.08
CA LYS A 101 12.95 15.53 -6.67
C LYS A 101 11.80 16.49 -6.96
N GLU A 102 10.67 15.97 -7.42
CA GLU A 102 9.48 16.76 -7.81
C GLU A 102 9.02 17.71 -6.70
N ASP A 103 8.97 17.26 -5.43
CA ASP A 103 8.62 18.10 -4.28
C ASP A 103 9.52 19.33 -4.12
N ALA A 104 10.83 19.16 -4.37
CA ALA A 104 11.78 20.26 -4.30
C ALA A 104 11.64 21.21 -5.51
N VAL A 105 11.33 20.69 -6.69
CA VAL A 105 11.02 21.50 -7.87
C VAL A 105 9.77 22.35 -7.64
N ILE A 106 8.70 21.74 -7.12
CA ILE A 106 7.47 22.44 -6.71
C ILE A 106 7.85 23.60 -5.77
N GLY A 107 8.63 23.29 -4.72
CA GLY A 107 9.17 24.24 -3.75
C GLY A 107 9.84 25.47 -4.36
N ILE A 108 10.84 25.24 -5.22
CA ILE A 108 11.64 26.30 -5.84
C ILE A 108 10.79 27.13 -6.82
N MET A 109 9.95 26.48 -7.63
CA MET A 109 9.13 27.19 -8.62
C MET A 109 8.06 28.06 -7.97
N TYR A 110 7.34 27.57 -6.95
CA TYR A 110 6.29 28.36 -6.32
C TYR A 110 6.87 29.55 -5.54
N THR A 111 7.96 29.34 -4.78
CA THR A 111 8.60 30.41 -4.01
C THR A 111 9.14 31.49 -4.95
N GLY A 112 9.73 31.10 -6.08
CA GLY A 112 10.21 32.03 -7.11
C GLY A 112 9.09 32.87 -7.73
N ILE A 113 7.98 32.25 -8.13
CA ILE A 113 6.83 32.97 -8.73
C ILE A 113 6.16 33.86 -7.70
N PHE A 114 6.00 33.40 -6.46
CA PHE A 114 5.46 34.20 -5.36
C PHE A 114 6.34 35.42 -5.07
N ALA A 115 7.66 35.23 -4.96
CA ALA A 115 8.61 36.33 -4.79
C ALA A 115 8.57 37.31 -5.96
N PHE A 116 8.44 36.83 -7.19
CA PHE A 116 8.27 37.67 -8.38
C PHE A 116 6.99 38.52 -8.29
N GLY A 117 5.86 37.92 -7.90
CA GLY A 117 4.62 38.63 -7.61
C GLY A 117 4.79 39.70 -6.53
N GLY A 118 5.47 39.37 -5.43
CA GLY A 118 5.78 40.31 -4.35
C GLY A 118 6.66 41.48 -4.80
N VAL A 119 7.65 41.23 -5.67
CA VAL A 119 8.47 42.28 -6.28
C VAL A 119 7.62 43.22 -7.13
N LEU A 120 6.68 42.69 -7.94
CA LEU A 120 5.77 43.51 -8.72
C LEU A 120 4.85 44.37 -7.83
N VAL A 121 4.30 43.80 -6.76
CA VAL A 121 3.52 44.59 -5.78
C VAL A 121 4.36 45.71 -5.17
N SER A 122 5.62 45.42 -4.82
CA SER A 122 6.51 46.39 -4.20
C SER A 122 6.89 47.54 -5.15
N LEU A 123 7.23 47.21 -6.40
CA LEU A 123 7.57 48.19 -7.43
C LEU A 123 6.38 49.07 -7.83
N PHE A 124 5.18 48.49 -7.89
CA PHE A 124 3.96 49.19 -8.29
C PHE A 124 3.01 49.46 -7.12
N SER A 125 3.56 49.68 -5.92
CA SER A 125 2.78 49.90 -4.68
C SER A 125 1.83 51.10 -4.75
N GLN A 126 2.16 52.12 -5.55
CA GLN A 126 1.27 53.26 -5.81
C GLN A 126 0.00 52.87 -6.57
N TYR A 127 0.04 51.75 -7.30
CA TYR A 127 -1.04 51.30 -8.15
C TYR A 127 -1.78 50.10 -7.58
N VAL A 128 -1.11 49.23 -6.84
CA VAL A 128 -1.63 47.93 -6.38
C VAL A 128 -1.83 47.99 -4.86
N HIS A 129 -3.09 48.10 -4.43
CA HIS A 129 -3.48 48.06 -3.02
C HIS A 129 -4.11 46.70 -2.71
N ILE A 130 -3.29 45.65 -2.66
CA ILE A 130 -3.75 44.32 -2.25
C ILE A 130 -3.44 44.15 -0.76
N ASP A 131 -4.49 43.95 0.04
CA ASP A 131 -4.33 43.56 1.43
C ASP A 131 -3.88 42.09 1.50
N LEU A 132 -2.57 41.90 1.70
CA LEU A 132 -1.94 40.58 1.81
C LEU A 132 -2.48 39.78 3.00
N LEU A 133 -2.82 40.45 4.11
CA LEU A 133 -3.33 39.77 5.29
C LEU A 133 -4.74 39.23 5.00
N HIS A 134 -5.58 40.04 4.35
CA HIS A 134 -6.88 39.60 3.87
C HIS A 134 -6.77 38.45 2.86
N PHE A 135 -5.78 38.47 1.95
CA PHE A 135 -5.57 37.38 0.99
C PHE A 135 -5.14 36.07 1.65
N ILE A 136 -4.28 36.14 2.67
CA ILE A 136 -3.76 34.97 3.38
C ILE A 136 -4.82 34.34 4.30
N VAL A 137 -5.49 35.19 5.09
CA VAL A 137 -6.39 34.77 6.17
C VAL A 137 -7.86 34.65 5.71
N GLY A 138 -8.24 35.40 4.67
CA GLY A 138 -9.60 35.51 4.17
C GLY A 138 -10.53 36.31 5.08
N GLN A 139 -11.65 36.80 4.52
CA GLN A 139 -12.73 37.42 5.29
C GLN A 139 -14.06 36.76 4.94
N LEU A 140 -14.32 35.64 5.60
CA LEU A 140 -15.52 34.83 5.38
C LEU A 140 -16.83 35.62 5.55
N LEU A 141 -16.83 36.66 6.38
CA LEU A 141 -18.01 37.47 6.69
C LEU A 141 -18.33 38.51 5.59
N GLY A 142 -17.37 38.82 4.71
CA GLY A 142 -17.46 39.88 3.71
C GLY A 142 -17.89 39.42 2.32
N VAL A 143 -18.44 38.21 2.18
CA VAL A 143 -18.71 37.60 0.88
C VAL A 143 -19.77 38.39 0.10
N SER A 144 -19.42 38.81 -1.11
CA SER A 144 -20.34 39.50 -2.02
C SER A 144 -21.26 38.51 -2.74
N ASP A 145 -22.40 39.00 -3.27
CA ASP A 145 -23.29 38.16 -4.08
C ASP A 145 -22.60 37.62 -5.34
N GLN A 146 -21.70 38.41 -5.92
CA GLN A 146 -20.92 38.00 -7.09
C GLN A 146 -19.99 36.83 -6.76
N ASP A 147 -19.34 36.87 -5.60
CA ASP A 147 -18.43 35.81 -5.16
C ASP A 147 -19.18 34.51 -4.86
N LEU A 148 -20.34 34.60 -4.21
CA LEU A 148 -21.22 33.45 -3.96
C LEU A 148 -21.66 32.78 -5.27
N TRP A 149 -22.14 33.55 -6.24
CA TRP A 149 -22.57 33.00 -7.54
C TRP A 149 -21.39 32.42 -8.33
N MET A 150 -20.24 33.08 -8.30
CA MET A 150 -19.02 32.58 -8.94
C MET A 150 -18.59 31.24 -8.32
N MET A 151 -18.53 31.16 -6.99
CA MET A 151 -18.24 29.90 -6.28
C MET A 151 -19.26 28.82 -6.58
N ALA A 152 -20.55 29.14 -6.63
CA ALA A 152 -21.60 28.18 -6.95
C ALA A 152 -21.45 27.62 -8.38
N ILE A 153 -21.17 28.48 -9.37
CA ILE A 153 -20.93 28.05 -10.76
C ILE A 153 -19.69 27.15 -10.84
N VAL A 154 -18.57 27.56 -10.24
CA VAL A 154 -17.35 26.75 -10.21
C VAL A 154 -17.60 25.41 -9.54
N THR A 155 -18.33 25.39 -8.43
CA THR A 155 -18.70 24.18 -7.71
C THR A 155 -19.47 23.21 -8.59
N VAL A 156 -20.50 23.69 -9.29
CA VAL A 156 -21.31 22.87 -10.19
C VAL A 156 -20.48 22.34 -11.36
N VAL A 157 -19.66 23.19 -12.00
CA VAL A 157 -18.81 22.80 -13.13
C VAL A 157 -17.83 21.70 -12.72
N VAL A 158 -17.15 21.89 -11.60
CA VAL A 158 -16.09 20.98 -11.13
C VAL A 158 -16.67 19.67 -10.62
N LEU A 159 -17.74 19.70 -9.83
CA LEU A 159 -18.40 18.47 -9.38
C LEU A 159 -18.99 17.69 -10.56
N SER A 160 -19.57 18.39 -11.54
CA SER A 160 -20.05 17.76 -12.78
C SER A 160 -18.91 17.09 -13.53
N PHE A 161 -17.76 17.76 -13.66
CA PHE A 161 -16.55 17.18 -14.25
C PHE A 161 -16.10 15.91 -13.50
N ILE A 162 -16.01 15.96 -12.17
CA ILE A 162 -15.62 14.80 -11.35
C ILE A 162 -16.60 13.64 -11.55
N VAL A 163 -17.91 13.90 -11.57
CA VAL A 163 -18.94 12.87 -11.74
C VAL A 163 -18.88 12.25 -13.13
N LEU A 164 -18.81 13.08 -14.18
CA LEU A 164 -18.78 12.63 -15.57
C LEU A 164 -17.50 11.84 -15.89
N MET A 165 -16.34 12.32 -15.41
CA MET A 165 -15.03 11.72 -15.66
C MET A 165 -14.58 10.79 -14.52
N PHE A 166 -15.47 10.38 -13.61
CA PHE A 166 -15.12 9.64 -12.41
C PHE A 166 -14.28 8.38 -12.69
N ARG A 167 -14.71 7.57 -13.68
CA ARG A 167 -14.00 6.34 -14.06
C ARG A 167 -12.61 6.62 -14.62
N SER A 168 -12.49 7.62 -15.50
CA SER A 168 -11.23 8.00 -16.13
C SER A 168 -10.25 8.59 -15.12
N LEU A 169 -10.72 9.47 -14.23
CA LEU A 169 -9.93 10.03 -13.13
C LEU A 169 -9.48 8.96 -12.14
N GLN A 170 -10.37 8.00 -11.81
CA GLN A 170 -10.02 6.88 -10.95
C GLN A 170 -8.86 6.06 -11.55
N LEU A 171 -8.98 5.64 -12.81
CA LEU A 171 -7.94 4.86 -13.49
C LEU A 171 -6.60 5.61 -13.54
N VAL A 172 -6.60 6.88 -13.99
CA VAL A 172 -5.37 7.68 -14.08
C VAL A 172 -4.71 7.93 -12.72
N THR A 173 -5.50 8.06 -11.66
CA THR A 173 -4.98 8.27 -10.30
C THR A 173 -4.34 7.02 -9.70
N PHE A 174 -4.89 5.83 -9.96
CA PHE A 174 -4.36 4.58 -9.40
C PHE A 174 -3.28 3.93 -10.27
N ASP A 175 -3.46 3.94 -11.60
CA ASP A 175 -2.52 3.32 -12.54
C ASP A 175 -2.47 4.09 -13.86
N ARG A 176 -1.45 4.95 -13.99
CA ARG A 176 -1.21 5.73 -15.21
C ARG A 176 -0.81 4.86 -16.41
N VAL A 177 -0.13 3.74 -16.17
CA VAL A 177 0.37 2.85 -17.25
C VAL A 177 -0.80 2.07 -17.84
N MET A 178 -1.65 1.50 -17.00
CA MET A 178 -2.90 0.86 -17.42
C MET A 178 -3.84 1.86 -18.11
N ALA A 179 -3.93 3.08 -17.60
CA ALA A 179 -4.73 4.11 -18.25
C ALA A 179 -4.25 4.42 -19.69
N ALA A 180 -2.93 4.48 -19.89
CA ALA A 180 -2.33 4.71 -21.21
C ALA A 180 -2.49 3.50 -22.15
N SER A 181 -2.39 2.26 -21.64
CA SER A 181 -2.57 1.05 -22.46
C SER A 181 -4.00 0.88 -22.96
N LEU A 182 -4.99 1.37 -22.20
CA LEU A 182 -6.39 1.45 -22.60
C LEU A 182 -6.68 2.57 -23.63
N GLY A 183 -5.65 3.30 -24.09
CA GLY A 183 -5.78 4.37 -25.08
C GLY A 183 -6.28 5.71 -24.52
N MET A 184 -6.33 5.89 -23.20
CA MET A 184 -6.74 7.16 -22.61
C MET A 184 -5.61 8.18 -22.67
N ASN A 185 -5.96 9.44 -22.97
CA ASN A 185 -5.00 10.54 -22.91
C ASN A 185 -4.78 10.99 -21.46
N VAL A 186 -3.81 10.35 -20.79
CA VAL A 186 -3.42 10.63 -19.40
C VAL A 186 -3.04 12.09 -19.21
N ILE A 187 -2.30 12.66 -20.17
CA ILE A 187 -1.82 14.04 -20.12
C ILE A 187 -3.01 15.02 -20.12
N LEU A 188 -4.01 14.80 -20.97
CA LEU A 188 -5.21 15.63 -21.01
C LEU A 188 -5.98 15.59 -19.69
N LEU A 189 -6.15 14.41 -19.10
CA LEU A 189 -6.86 14.24 -17.82
C LEU A 189 -6.12 14.90 -16.66
N ASP A 190 -4.79 14.83 -16.65
CA ASP A 190 -3.95 15.55 -15.68
C ASP A 190 -4.11 17.06 -15.80
N TYR A 191 -4.07 17.60 -17.03
CA TYR A 191 -4.30 19.03 -17.25
C TYR A 191 -5.71 19.45 -16.87
N MET A 192 -6.75 18.68 -17.23
CA MET A 192 -8.14 18.98 -16.85
C MET A 192 -8.33 19.02 -15.32
N LEU A 193 -7.79 18.03 -14.60
CA LEU A 193 -7.84 18.02 -13.13
C LEU A 193 -7.08 19.21 -12.53
N THR A 194 -5.92 19.54 -13.09
CA THR A 194 -5.12 20.70 -12.66
C THR A 194 -5.87 22.01 -12.90
N THR A 195 -6.50 22.18 -14.06
CA THR A 195 -7.31 23.37 -14.37
C THR A 195 -8.52 23.49 -13.45
N CYS A 196 -9.21 22.38 -13.17
CA CYS A 196 -10.31 22.37 -12.19
C CYS A 196 -9.80 22.76 -10.79
N THR A 197 -8.66 22.22 -10.38
CA THR A 197 -8.01 22.57 -9.11
C THR A 197 -7.67 24.06 -9.09
N ALA A 198 -6.99 24.58 -10.11
CA ALA A 198 -6.64 26.00 -10.19
C ALA A 198 -7.89 26.89 -10.11
N MET A 199 -8.95 26.58 -10.87
CA MET A 199 -10.21 27.34 -10.82
C MET A 199 -10.80 27.39 -9.40
N VAL A 200 -10.80 26.26 -8.69
CA VAL A 200 -11.33 26.16 -7.32
C VAL A 200 -10.45 26.90 -6.32
N VAL A 201 -9.12 26.78 -6.44
CA VAL A 201 -8.20 27.47 -5.53
C VAL A 201 -8.27 28.98 -5.78
N VAL A 202 -8.30 29.46 -7.03
CA VAL A 202 -8.46 30.90 -7.36
C VAL A 202 -9.69 31.48 -6.68
N THR A 203 -10.83 30.87 -6.97
CA THR A 203 -12.12 31.41 -6.54
C THR A 203 -12.31 31.23 -5.04
N GLY A 204 -11.87 30.11 -4.47
CA GLY A 204 -11.88 29.88 -3.03
C GLY A 204 -10.99 30.85 -2.26
N VAL A 205 -9.81 31.20 -2.79
CA VAL A 205 -8.87 32.09 -2.10
C VAL A 205 -9.43 33.50 -1.98
N GLN A 206 -10.13 34.00 -3.00
CA GLN A 206 -10.76 35.33 -2.95
C GLN A 206 -11.83 35.44 -1.85
N VAL A 207 -12.52 34.34 -1.56
CA VAL A 207 -13.62 34.32 -0.57
C VAL A 207 -13.12 33.99 0.83
N VAL A 208 -12.29 32.95 0.92
CA VAL A 208 -12.03 32.20 2.13
C VAL A 208 -10.56 32.30 2.57
N GLY A 209 -9.67 32.73 1.68
CA GLY A 209 -8.24 32.89 1.94
C GLY A 209 -7.38 31.66 1.63
N VAL A 210 -6.09 31.89 1.40
CA VAL A 210 -5.11 30.86 1.02
C VAL A 210 -5.01 29.73 2.04
N ILE A 211 -4.80 30.07 3.32
CA ILE A 211 -4.53 29.06 4.36
C ILE A 211 -5.71 28.08 4.46
N GLN A 212 -6.93 28.60 4.46
CA GLN A 212 -8.13 27.78 4.59
C GLN A 212 -8.39 26.92 3.34
N VAL A 213 -8.16 27.45 2.13
CA VAL A 213 -8.32 26.66 0.90
C VAL A 213 -7.33 25.48 0.86
N VAL A 214 -6.05 25.72 1.15
CA VAL A 214 -5.04 24.65 1.18
C VAL A 214 -5.38 23.61 2.25
N GLY A 215 -5.81 24.05 3.44
CA GLY A 215 -6.25 23.15 4.51
C GLY A 215 -7.45 22.28 4.10
N LEU A 216 -8.47 22.88 3.47
CA LEU A 216 -9.66 22.18 2.98
C LEU A 216 -9.38 21.25 1.79
N LEU A 217 -8.33 21.51 1.02
CA LEU A 217 -7.95 20.69 -0.11
C LEU A 217 -7.14 19.44 0.33
N ILE A 218 -6.40 19.52 1.44
CA ILE A 218 -5.50 18.43 1.86
C ILE A 218 -6.06 17.66 3.06
N ALA A 219 -6.40 18.35 4.16
CA ALA A 219 -6.71 17.71 5.43
C ALA A 219 -7.92 16.76 5.41
N PRO A 220 -9.10 17.12 4.86
CA PRO A 220 -10.24 16.20 4.83
C PRO A 220 -9.97 14.99 3.91
N GLY A 221 -9.29 15.20 2.78
CA GLY A 221 -8.89 14.12 1.88
C GLY A 221 -7.92 13.14 2.54
N ALA A 222 -6.89 13.64 3.23
CA ALA A 222 -5.95 12.82 3.98
C ALA A 222 -6.61 12.10 5.17
N THR A 223 -7.55 12.76 5.85
CA THR A 223 -8.34 12.14 6.94
C THR A 223 -9.20 10.99 6.41
N ALA A 224 -9.88 11.20 5.29
CA ALA A 224 -10.69 10.16 4.65
C ALA A 224 -9.84 9.00 4.10
N TYR A 225 -8.64 9.29 3.60
CA TYR A 225 -7.68 8.29 3.11
C TYR A 225 -7.30 7.27 4.18
N LEU A 226 -7.15 7.71 5.45
CA LEU A 226 -6.84 6.81 6.58
C LEU A 226 -7.98 5.86 6.96
N LEU A 227 -9.21 6.16 6.53
CA LEU A 227 -10.42 5.45 6.94
C LEU A 227 -11.05 4.61 5.82
N CYS A 228 -10.76 4.91 4.56
CA CYS A 228 -11.47 4.36 3.41
C CYS A 228 -10.54 3.65 2.42
N ASP A 229 -10.88 2.41 2.06
CA ASP A 229 -10.17 1.63 1.02
C ASP A 229 -10.71 1.87 -0.40
N ARG A 230 -11.89 2.52 -0.54
CA ARG A 230 -12.55 2.76 -1.83
C ARG A 230 -12.69 4.26 -2.11
N LEU A 231 -12.25 4.71 -3.29
CA LEU A 231 -12.29 6.13 -3.71
C LEU A 231 -13.69 6.76 -3.61
N LYS A 232 -14.74 6.04 -4.02
CA LYS A 232 -16.12 6.54 -3.92
C LYS A 232 -16.51 6.89 -2.47
N ASN A 233 -16.12 6.04 -1.52
CA ASN A 233 -16.38 6.27 -0.11
C ASN A 233 -15.48 7.39 0.43
N MET A 234 -14.22 7.42 0.00
CA MET A 234 -13.26 8.47 0.35
C MET A 234 -13.77 9.87 -0.04
N LEU A 235 -14.36 10.05 -1.23
CA LEU A 235 -14.96 11.32 -1.65
C LEU A 235 -16.05 11.81 -0.70
N TRP A 236 -17.02 10.96 -0.39
CA TRP A 236 -18.12 11.31 0.50
C TRP A 236 -17.65 11.57 1.93
N VAL A 237 -16.77 10.72 2.46
CA VAL A 237 -16.24 10.86 3.82
C VAL A 237 -15.38 12.12 3.95
N SER A 238 -14.59 12.46 2.93
CA SER A 238 -13.80 13.70 2.87
C SER A 238 -14.70 14.93 2.96
N VAL A 239 -15.78 14.99 2.16
CA VAL A 239 -16.73 16.12 2.21
C VAL A 239 -17.37 16.26 3.58
N VAL A 240 -17.78 15.15 4.20
CA VAL A 240 -18.36 15.16 5.56
C VAL A 240 -17.35 15.72 6.57
N PHE A 241 -16.10 15.24 6.55
CA PHE A 241 -15.04 15.75 7.43
C PHE A 241 -14.67 17.20 7.16
N GLY A 242 -14.78 17.66 5.91
CA GLY A 242 -14.64 19.05 5.54
C GLY A 242 -15.75 19.90 6.16
N TRP A 243 -17.01 19.48 6.02
CA TRP A 243 -18.16 20.19 6.60
C TRP A 243 -18.10 20.25 8.12
N THR A 244 -17.77 19.14 8.80
CA THR A 244 -17.63 19.13 10.26
C THR A 244 -16.49 20.06 10.70
N GLY A 245 -15.34 20.01 10.03
CA GLY A 245 -14.22 20.90 10.32
C GLY A 245 -14.54 22.38 10.11
N PHE A 246 -15.24 22.70 9.01
CA PHE A 246 -15.70 24.06 8.71
C PHE A 246 -16.70 24.57 9.75
N LEU A 247 -17.75 23.81 10.05
CA LEU A 247 -18.80 24.23 11.00
C LEU A 247 -18.25 24.36 12.43
N VAL A 248 -17.51 23.36 12.90
CA VAL A 248 -16.92 23.39 14.25
C VAL A 248 -15.87 24.50 14.35
N GLY A 249 -15.01 24.64 13.34
CA GLY A 249 -14.01 25.70 13.29
C GLY A 249 -14.62 27.10 13.27
N TYR A 250 -15.71 27.30 12.53
CA TYR A 250 -16.43 28.55 12.49
C TYR A 250 -17.07 28.89 13.84
N ILE A 251 -17.79 27.95 14.46
CA ILE A 251 -18.41 28.16 15.79
C ILE A 251 -17.34 28.50 16.85
N LEU A 252 -16.20 27.81 16.83
CA LEU A 252 -15.11 28.11 17.77
C LEU A 252 -14.46 29.46 17.48
N SER A 253 -14.34 29.84 16.21
CA SER A 253 -13.82 31.16 15.82
C SER A 253 -14.65 32.30 16.38
N GLU A 254 -15.99 32.19 16.31
CA GLU A 254 -16.92 33.17 16.91
C GLU A 254 -16.78 33.22 18.44
N ASN A 255 -16.69 32.05 19.10
CA ASN A 255 -16.57 31.97 20.55
C ASN A 255 -15.26 32.57 21.09
N TYR A 256 -14.14 32.36 20.38
CA TYR A 256 -12.83 32.85 20.79
C TYR A 256 -12.43 34.18 20.14
N ASN A 257 -13.28 34.74 19.27
CA ASN A 257 -13.03 35.96 18.50
C ASN A 257 -11.68 35.92 17.72
N VAL A 258 -11.42 34.80 17.07
CA VAL A 258 -10.21 34.55 16.25
C VAL A 258 -10.60 34.49 14.78
N ALA A 259 -9.65 34.77 13.87
CA ALA A 259 -9.87 34.67 12.43
C ALA A 259 -10.44 33.28 12.01
N PRO A 260 -11.59 33.23 11.30
CA PRO A 260 -12.25 31.97 10.93
C PRO A 260 -11.34 31.01 10.15
N GLY A 261 -10.58 31.51 9.17
CA GLY A 261 -9.76 30.66 8.32
C GLY A 261 -8.66 29.91 9.06
N ALA A 262 -7.99 30.58 10.01
CA ALA A 262 -6.98 29.92 10.84
C ALA A 262 -7.61 28.88 11.77
N MET A 263 -8.73 29.21 12.43
CA MET A 263 -9.38 28.30 13.37
C MET A 263 -9.91 27.03 12.69
N ILE A 264 -10.50 27.17 11.50
CA ILE A 264 -10.99 26.04 10.71
C ILE A 264 -9.86 25.07 10.36
N VAL A 265 -8.69 25.58 9.97
CA VAL A 265 -7.53 24.73 9.65
C VAL A 265 -6.97 24.03 10.89
N VAL A 266 -6.93 24.71 12.03
CA VAL A 266 -6.55 24.09 13.31
C VAL A 266 -7.49 22.94 13.66
N VAL A 267 -8.80 23.12 13.50
CA VAL A 267 -9.80 22.06 13.75
C VAL A 267 -9.63 20.90 12.77
N LEU A 268 -9.45 21.16 11.48
CA LEU A 268 -9.19 20.11 10.47
C LEU A 268 -7.92 19.31 10.80
N THR A 269 -6.87 19.99 11.26
CA THR A 269 -5.62 19.35 11.66
C THR A 269 -5.80 18.49 12.91
N ALA A 270 -6.55 18.98 13.90
CA ALA A 270 -6.89 18.22 15.10
C ALA A 270 -7.74 16.97 14.75
N GLN A 271 -8.69 17.11 13.84
CA GLN A 271 -9.52 16.01 13.34
C GLN A 271 -8.69 14.94 12.62
N PHE A 272 -7.74 15.37 11.78
CA PHE A 272 -6.77 14.47 11.14
C PHE A 272 -5.94 13.72 12.17
N LEU A 273 -5.35 14.42 13.16
CA LEU A 273 -4.54 13.81 14.21
C LEU A 273 -5.33 12.80 15.04
N LEU A 274 -6.58 13.12 15.40
CA LEU A 274 -7.45 12.22 16.13
C LEU A 274 -7.72 10.93 15.33
N VAL A 275 -8.07 11.06 14.05
CA VAL A 275 -8.29 9.91 13.16
C VAL A 275 -7.00 9.11 12.99
N PHE A 276 -5.86 9.77 12.82
CA PHE A 276 -4.56 9.09 12.71
C PHE A 276 -4.21 8.26 13.95
N LEU A 277 -4.56 8.72 15.15
CA LEU A 277 -4.33 7.95 16.38
C LEU A 277 -5.27 6.73 16.48
N VAL A 278 -6.55 6.90 16.11
CA VAL A 278 -7.62 5.93 16.39
C VAL A 278 -7.91 4.98 15.22
N ALA A 279 -7.45 5.28 14.00
CA ALA A 279 -7.85 4.54 12.80
C ALA A 279 -7.59 3.02 12.92
N PRO A 280 -8.57 2.16 12.57
CA PRO A 280 -8.53 0.73 12.91
C PRO A 280 -7.54 -0.10 12.08
N ARG A 281 -7.19 0.35 10.87
CA ARG A 281 -6.22 -0.34 9.98
C ARG A 281 -4.86 0.33 9.90
N TYR A 282 -4.86 1.65 9.80
CA TYR A 282 -3.65 2.46 9.57
C TYR A 282 -3.31 3.37 10.75
N GLY A 283 -4.07 3.31 11.85
CA GLY A 283 -3.83 4.16 13.01
C GLY A 283 -2.70 3.62 13.89
N LEU A 284 -2.05 4.55 14.59
CA LEU A 284 -0.90 4.25 15.44
C LEU A 284 -1.25 3.23 16.55
N LEU A 285 -2.43 3.36 17.17
CA LEU A 285 -2.88 2.44 18.22
C LEU A 285 -3.17 1.03 17.68
N ALA A 286 -3.73 0.93 16.47
CA ALA A 286 -3.99 -0.35 15.85
C ALA A 286 -2.69 -1.07 15.45
N ASP A 287 -1.69 -0.34 14.93
CA ASP A 287 -0.37 -0.92 14.61
C ASP A 287 0.34 -1.40 15.89
N VAL A 288 0.35 -0.58 16.93
CA VAL A 288 0.92 -0.95 18.23
C VAL A 288 0.22 -2.18 18.81
N GLN A 289 -1.12 -2.23 18.76
CA GLN A 289 -1.88 -3.40 19.23
C GLN A 289 -1.62 -4.66 18.39
N ARG A 290 -1.45 -4.53 17.06
CA ARG A 290 -1.08 -5.64 16.18
C ARG A 290 0.31 -6.14 16.51
N ARG A 291 1.30 -5.27 16.67
CA ARG A 291 2.67 -5.65 17.07
C ARG A 291 2.69 -6.36 18.42
N PHE A 292 1.89 -5.92 19.40
CA PHE A 292 1.80 -6.57 20.70
C PHE A 292 1.02 -7.90 20.71
N ARG A 293 0.16 -8.14 19.72
CA ARG A 293 -0.64 -9.38 19.59
C ARG A 293 -0.09 -10.36 18.56
N ALA A 294 0.77 -9.90 17.66
CA ALA A 294 1.43 -10.75 16.69
C ALA A 294 2.36 -11.69 17.43
N ILE A 295 2.14 -12.99 17.21
CA ILE A 295 3.03 -14.03 17.70
C ILE A 295 4.12 -14.14 16.64
N PRO A 296 5.41 -14.00 16.99
CA PRO A 296 6.49 -14.18 16.04
C PRO A 296 6.36 -15.53 15.36
N GLN A 297 6.54 -15.56 14.04
CA GLN A 297 6.36 -16.79 13.28
C GLN A 297 7.38 -17.87 13.67
N GLN A 298 8.61 -17.44 13.98
CA GLN A 298 9.66 -18.23 14.64
C GLN A 298 9.14 -19.07 15.83
N VAL A 299 8.33 -18.47 16.71
CA VAL A 299 7.78 -19.18 17.88
C VAL A 299 6.80 -20.27 17.44
N VAL A 300 6.05 -20.05 16.35
CA VAL A 300 5.15 -21.04 15.78
C VAL A 300 5.96 -22.20 15.18
N GLU A 301 6.96 -21.91 14.35
CA GLU A 301 7.83 -22.91 13.72
C GLU A 301 8.60 -23.74 14.75
N ASP A 302 9.22 -23.11 15.74
CA ASP A 302 9.95 -23.80 16.80
C ASP A 302 9.04 -24.76 17.58
N ILE A 303 7.79 -24.35 17.86
CA ILE A 303 6.80 -25.23 18.49
C ILE A 303 6.44 -26.40 17.56
N LEU A 304 6.16 -26.14 16.28
CA LEU A 304 5.84 -27.20 15.31
C LEU A 304 7.01 -28.19 15.19
N GLY A 305 8.24 -27.69 15.08
CA GLY A 305 9.46 -28.48 14.99
C GLY A 305 9.70 -29.35 16.23
N VAL A 306 9.48 -28.81 17.44
CA VAL A 306 9.60 -29.58 18.68
C VAL A 306 8.54 -30.68 18.77
N ILE A 307 7.28 -30.39 18.42
CA ILE A 307 6.21 -31.40 18.44
C ILE A 307 6.52 -32.52 17.43
N LEU A 308 7.06 -32.19 16.26
CA LEU A 308 7.38 -33.17 15.22
C LEU A 308 8.55 -34.10 15.61
N ARG A 309 9.49 -33.61 16.44
CA ARG A 309 10.60 -34.40 17.00
C ARG A 309 10.23 -35.18 18.27
N ALA A 310 9.11 -34.85 18.91
CA ALA A 310 8.68 -35.48 20.15
C ALA A 310 8.23 -36.93 19.92
N GLN A 311 8.49 -37.79 20.91
CA GLN A 311 8.07 -39.19 20.87
C GLN A 311 6.53 -39.27 20.80
N GLN A 312 6.00 -39.94 19.78
CA GLN A 312 4.56 -39.97 19.45
C GLN A 312 3.91 -38.64 19.04
N GLU A 313 4.69 -37.62 18.65
CA GLU A 313 4.17 -36.29 18.23
C GLU A 313 3.26 -35.63 19.28
N ARG A 314 3.56 -35.89 20.56
CA ARG A 314 2.84 -35.41 21.73
C ARG A 314 3.81 -34.72 22.66
N CYS A 315 3.52 -33.48 23.02
CA CYS A 315 4.44 -32.65 23.80
C CYS A 315 3.70 -31.85 24.87
N GLY A 316 4.25 -31.79 26.09
CA GLY A 316 3.72 -30.91 27.13
C GLY A 316 4.12 -29.45 26.89
N ILE A 317 3.38 -28.51 27.48
CA ILE A 317 3.78 -27.08 27.42
C ILE A 317 5.15 -26.86 28.08
N ASP A 318 5.47 -27.59 29.14
CA ASP A 318 6.75 -27.46 29.85
C ASP A 318 7.94 -27.97 29.01
N ASP A 319 7.73 -29.01 28.20
CA ASP A 319 8.73 -29.50 27.24
C ASP A 319 8.96 -28.46 26.13
N LEU A 320 7.89 -27.85 25.61
CA LEU A 320 7.99 -26.76 24.64
C LEU A 320 8.77 -25.56 25.19
N VAL A 321 8.53 -25.16 26.44
CA VAL A 321 9.30 -24.08 27.11
C VAL A 321 10.78 -24.44 27.20
N THR A 322 11.07 -25.69 27.55
CA THR A 322 12.44 -26.17 27.75
C THR A 322 13.23 -26.22 26.44
N HIS A 323 12.60 -26.69 25.35
CA HIS A 323 13.26 -26.86 24.06
C HIS A 323 13.33 -25.56 23.22
N THR A 324 12.35 -24.68 23.33
CA THR A 324 12.31 -23.44 22.53
C THR A 324 12.91 -22.22 23.24
N GLN A 325 13.18 -22.31 24.55
CA GLN A 325 13.70 -21.23 25.39
C GLN A 325 12.84 -19.95 25.43
N TYR A 326 11.61 -19.98 24.92
CA TYR A 326 10.67 -18.85 25.02
C TYR A 326 9.92 -18.84 26.36
N LYS A 327 9.40 -17.66 26.74
CA LYS A 327 8.53 -17.52 27.92
C LYS A 327 7.25 -18.35 27.77
N ALA A 328 6.82 -19.01 28.84
CA ALA A 328 5.60 -19.83 28.86
C ALA A 328 4.34 -19.09 28.37
N ASP A 329 4.22 -17.79 28.64
CA ASP A 329 3.09 -16.98 28.16
C ASP A 329 3.06 -16.81 26.63
N ALA A 330 4.24 -16.72 26.00
CA ALA A 330 4.33 -16.61 24.54
C ALA A 330 3.93 -17.94 23.88
N ILE A 331 4.44 -19.06 24.42
CA ILE A 331 4.11 -20.41 23.94
C ILE A 331 2.62 -20.69 24.12
N ARG A 332 2.02 -20.38 25.28
CA ARG A 332 0.58 -20.55 25.49
C ARG A 332 -0.27 -19.74 24.51
N LYS A 333 0.12 -18.50 24.21
CA LYS A 333 -0.55 -17.70 23.19
C LYS A 333 -0.41 -18.33 21.80
N ALA A 334 0.79 -18.84 21.47
CA ALA A 334 1.09 -19.48 20.19
C ALA A 334 0.27 -20.75 19.99
N VAL A 335 0.29 -21.65 20.98
CA VAL A 335 -0.52 -22.88 21.00
C VAL A 335 -2.00 -22.55 20.87
N ASN A 336 -2.54 -21.59 21.64
CA ASN A 336 -3.95 -21.20 21.52
C ASN A 336 -4.31 -20.63 20.14
N SER A 337 -3.37 -19.91 19.50
CA SER A 337 -3.55 -19.41 18.14
C SER A 337 -3.58 -20.56 17.13
N MET A 338 -2.68 -21.54 17.27
CA MET A 338 -2.59 -22.73 16.41
C MET A 338 -3.79 -23.68 16.60
N VAL A 339 -4.30 -23.83 17.83
CA VAL A 339 -5.53 -24.58 18.12
C VAL A 339 -6.74 -23.92 17.44
N LYS A 340 -6.84 -22.58 17.46
CA LYS A 340 -7.89 -21.85 16.73
C LYS A 340 -7.81 -21.98 15.22
N LYS A 341 -6.61 -22.22 14.68
CA LYS A 341 -6.37 -22.50 13.26
C LYS A 341 -6.53 -23.99 12.92
N GLU A 342 -6.91 -24.82 13.89
CA GLU A 342 -7.06 -26.27 13.74
C GLU A 342 -5.76 -27.00 13.36
N TRP A 343 -4.59 -26.41 13.67
CA TRP A 343 -3.28 -27.05 13.43
C TRP A 343 -2.87 -27.98 14.57
N LEU A 344 -3.30 -27.66 15.80
CA LEU A 344 -2.96 -28.42 17.00
C LEU A 344 -4.23 -28.76 17.78
N CYS A 345 -4.24 -29.93 18.42
CA CYS A 345 -5.16 -30.30 19.48
C CYS A 345 -4.47 -30.12 20.84
N PHE A 346 -5.23 -29.62 21.82
CA PHE A 346 -4.76 -29.50 23.19
C PHE A 346 -5.69 -30.25 24.14
N GLU A 347 -5.22 -31.37 24.66
CA GLU A 347 -5.97 -32.25 25.56
C GLU A 347 -5.13 -32.62 26.79
N GLN A 348 -5.72 -32.48 27.99
CA GLN A 348 -5.08 -32.89 29.26
C GLN A 348 -3.66 -32.32 29.50
N GLY A 349 -3.34 -31.13 28.95
CA GLY A 349 -2.02 -30.51 29.09
C GLY A 349 -1.00 -30.92 28.02
N ILE A 350 -1.40 -31.78 27.07
CA ILE A 350 -0.58 -32.29 25.98
C ILE A 350 -1.05 -31.65 24.68
N VAL A 351 -0.09 -31.19 23.89
CA VAL A 351 -0.28 -30.64 22.55
C VAL A 351 0.06 -31.74 21.53
N SER A 352 -0.81 -31.92 20.54
CA SER A 352 -0.58 -32.86 19.41
C SER A 352 -1.04 -32.26 18.08
N PHE A 353 -0.55 -32.78 16.96
CA PHE A 353 -1.01 -32.36 15.65
C PHE A 353 -2.43 -32.83 15.33
N THR A 354 -3.16 -32.01 14.57
CA THR A 354 -4.28 -32.49 13.74
C THR A 354 -3.74 -33.08 12.43
N GLN A 355 -4.58 -33.77 11.66
CA GLN A 355 -4.16 -34.32 10.36
C GLN A 355 -3.68 -33.21 9.39
N GLU A 356 -4.45 -32.13 9.30
CA GLU A 356 -4.10 -30.94 8.50
C GLU A 356 -2.90 -30.18 9.06
N GLY A 357 -2.83 -30.03 10.39
CA GLY A 357 -1.72 -29.36 11.04
C GLY A 357 -0.39 -30.07 10.87
N ARG A 358 -0.40 -31.41 10.85
CA ARG A 358 0.80 -32.22 10.56
C ARG A 358 1.30 -32.00 9.14
N LYS A 359 0.38 -31.96 8.16
CA LYS A 359 0.69 -31.68 6.76
C LYS A 359 1.30 -30.28 6.62
N GLN A 360 0.67 -29.28 7.23
CA GLN A 360 1.15 -27.90 7.20
C GLN A 360 2.51 -27.73 7.88
N ALA A 361 2.73 -28.38 9.03
CA ALA A 361 4.00 -28.34 9.75
C ALA A 361 5.14 -28.93 8.92
N ARG A 362 4.91 -30.05 8.22
CA ARG A 362 5.89 -30.65 7.31
C ARG A 362 6.17 -29.75 6.11
N ARG A 363 5.14 -29.16 5.49
CA ARG A 363 5.31 -28.22 4.37
C ARG A 363 6.19 -27.03 4.74
N LEU A 364 5.88 -26.37 5.87
CA LEU A 364 6.68 -25.24 6.37
C LEU A 364 8.12 -25.66 6.65
N LEU A 365 8.31 -26.78 7.36
CA LEU A 365 9.64 -27.28 7.71
C LEU A 365 10.46 -27.73 6.48
N ARG A 366 9.81 -28.27 5.45
CA ARG A 366 10.43 -28.61 4.15
C ARG A 366 10.90 -27.35 3.45
N ALA A 367 10.03 -26.35 3.30
CA ALA A 367 10.37 -25.08 2.65
C ALA A 367 11.55 -24.38 3.36
N HIS A 368 11.50 -24.26 4.69
CA HIS A 368 12.58 -23.65 5.49
C HIS A 368 13.93 -24.30 5.23
N ARG A 369 13.99 -25.63 5.31
CA ARG A 369 15.23 -26.39 5.14
C ARG A 369 15.78 -26.33 3.72
N LEU A 370 14.92 -26.37 2.71
CA LEU A 370 15.34 -26.21 1.32
C LEU A 370 15.93 -24.82 1.06
N TRP A 371 15.35 -23.78 1.66
CA TRP A 371 15.92 -22.43 1.60
C TRP A 371 17.27 -22.34 2.33
N GLU A 372 17.44 -22.97 3.49
CA GLU A 372 18.74 -23.04 4.18
C GLU A 372 19.79 -23.74 3.32
N THR A 373 19.48 -24.91 2.75
CA THR A 373 20.37 -25.65 1.85
C THR A 373 20.74 -24.81 0.62
N TYR A 374 19.77 -24.14 0.02
CA TYR A 374 19.99 -23.27 -1.14
C TYR A 374 20.89 -22.07 -0.82
N LEU A 375 20.63 -21.38 0.29
CA LEU A 375 21.43 -20.23 0.71
C LEU A 375 22.86 -20.63 1.10
N GLN A 376 23.05 -21.80 1.68
CA GLN A 376 24.37 -22.33 1.98
C GLN A 376 25.14 -22.59 0.68
N HIS A 377 24.49 -23.19 -0.32
CA HIS A 377 25.08 -23.43 -1.64
C HIS A 377 25.50 -22.12 -2.33
N LEU A 378 24.79 -21.01 -2.07
CA LEU A 378 25.14 -19.67 -2.55
C LEU A 378 26.27 -18.99 -1.75
N GLY A 379 26.77 -19.61 -0.68
CA GLY A 379 27.86 -19.08 0.15
C GLY A 379 27.44 -18.01 1.15
N VAL A 380 26.16 -18.02 1.58
CA VAL A 380 25.70 -17.16 2.69
C VAL A 380 26.37 -17.61 3.99
N ALA A 381 26.79 -16.65 4.82
CA ALA A 381 27.41 -16.94 6.12
C ALA A 381 26.42 -17.66 7.06
N GLU A 382 26.90 -18.65 7.82
CA GLU A 382 26.08 -19.47 8.74
C GLU A 382 25.27 -18.61 9.73
N GLU A 383 25.83 -17.48 10.18
CA GLU A 383 25.19 -16.54 11.11
C GLU A 383 23.93 -15.86 10.52
N GLU A 384 23.87 -15.68 9.20
CA GLU A 384 22.75 -15.05 8.49
C GLU A 384 21.82 -16.06 7.81
N LEU A 385 22.26 -17.32 7.69
CA LEU A 385 21.58 -18.37 6.93
C LEU A 385 20.12 -18.54 7.39
N HIS A 386 19.95 -18.77 8.70
CA HIS A 386 18.64 -19.01 9.30
C HIS A 386 17.69 -17.81 9.16
N GLN A 387 18.20 -16.59 9.40
CA GLN A 387 17.40 -15.37 9.30
C GLN A 387 16.93 -15.10 7.86
N ARG A 388 17.78 -15.37 6.86
CA ARG A 388 17.42 -15.19 5.45
C ARG A 388 16.47 -16.27 4.96
N ALA A 389 16.67 -17.53 5.36
CA ALA A 389 15.76 -18.63 5.03
C ALA A 389 14.34 -18.37 5.56
N HIS A 390 14.22 -17.92 6.81
CA HIS A 390 12.94 -17.55 7.43
C HIS A 390 12.19 -16.45 6.66
N VAL A 391 12.88 -15.48 6.02
CA VAL A 391 12.19 -14.47 5.20
C VAL A 391 11.64 -15.07 3.91
N LEU A 392 12.35 -16.04 3.35
CA LEU A 392 12.07 -16.61 2.03
C LEU A 392 11.05 -17.74 2.06
N GLU A 393 10.96 -18.51 3.14
CA GLU A 393 9.92 -19.55 3.30
C GLU A 393 8.49 -18.98 3.24
N HIS A 394 8.31 -17.69 3.54
CA HIS A 394 7.01 -17.02 3.46
C HIS A 394 6.53 -16.78 2.01
N LEU A 395 7.39 -16.97 1.02
CA LEU A 395 7.00 -17.12 -0.38
C LEU A 395 6.44 -18.53 -0.54
N HIS A 396 5.22 -18.75 -0.04
CA HIS A 396 4.54 -20.06 0.09
C HIS A 396 4.16 -20.73 -1.25
N ASP A 397 4.80 -20.35 -2.35
CA ASP A 397 4.52 -20.93 -3.65
C ASP A 397 5.11 -22.36 -3.68
N GLU A 398 4.24 -23.37 -3.69
CA GLU A 398 4.63 -24.79 -3.70
C GLU A 398 5.52 -25.08 -4.91
N ASP A 399 5.15 -24.53 -6.07
CA ASP A 399 5.93 -24.62 -7.30
C ASP A 399 7.36 -24.09 -7.14
N ALA A 400 7.57 -23.07 -6.29
CA ALA A 400 8.90 -22.51 -6.05
C ALA A 400 9.73 -23.40 -5.12
N VAL A 401 9.10 -24.03 -4.11
CA VAL A 401 9.76 -24.96 -3.20
C VAL A 401 10.15 -26.24 -3.93
N ASP A 402 9.28 -26.76 -4.79
CA ASP A 402 9.57 -27.93 -5.62
C ASP A 402 10.68 -27.64 -6.63
N TYR A 403 10.64 -26.47 -7.27
CA TYR A 403 11.74 -26.03 -8.13
C TYR A 403 13.09 -25.96 -7.38
N LEU A 404 13.10 -25.54 -6.10
CA LEU A 404 14.31 -25.52 -5.29
C LEU A 404 14.78 -26.93 -4.94
N ASP A 405 13.86 -27.83 -4.60
CA ASP A 405 14.15 -29.23 -4.29
C ASP A 405 14.79 -29.94 -5.48
N ASP A 406 14.19 -29.81 -6.67
CA ASP A 406 14.72 -30.33 -7.94
C ASP A 406 16.12 -29.77 -8.23
N LYS A 407 16.28 -28.44 -8.11
CA LYS A 407 17.55 -27.77 -8.42
C LYS A 407 18.67 -28.14 -7.46
N LEU A 408 18.34 -28.52 -6.22
CA LEU A 408 19.28 -29.01 -5.22
C LEU A 408 19.54 -30.52 -5.35
N GLY A 409 18.83 -31.22 -6.23
CA GLY A 409 18.98 -32.67 -6.43
C GLY A 409 18.30 -33.51 -5.34
N HIS A 410 17.16 -33.04 -4.82
CA HIS A 410 16.40 -33.67 -3.73
C HIS A 410 17.24 -34.02 -2.48
N PRO A 411 17.81 -33.03 -1.78
CA PRO A 411 18.60 -33.28 -0.58
C PRO A 411 17.78 -33.99 0.51
N LEU A 412 18.37 -34.97 1.19
CA LEU A 412 17.72 -35.66 2.31
C LEU A 412 17.88 -34.89 3.64
N THR A 413 18.94 -34.10 3.78
CA THR A 413 19.26 -33.38 5.01
C THR A 413 19.55 -31.91 4.76
N ASP A 414 19.25 -31.09 5.77
CA ASP A 414 19.62 -29.68 5.81
C ASP A 414 21.11 -29.49 6.19
N PRO A 415 21.67 -28.26 6.09
CA PRO A 415 23.05 -27.94 6.46
C PRO A 415 23.45 -28.32 7.90
N HIS A 416 22.46 -28.52 8.76
CA HIS A 416 22.63 -28.85 10.17
C HIS A 416 22.44 -30.35 10.45
N GLY A 417 22.23 -31.17 9.42
CA GLY A 417 22.10 -32.62 9.50
C GLY A 417 20.69 -33.11 9.87
N SER A 418 19.67 -32.25 9.84
CA SER A 418 18.29 -32.66 10.07
C SER A 418 17.63 -33.14 8.77
N GLU A 419 16.79 -34.18 8.85
CA GLU A 419 16.07 -34.72 7.69
C GLU A 419 15.05 -33.73 7.11
N ILE A 420 15.08 -33.47 5.80
CA ILE A 420 14.09 -32.67 5.08
C ILE A 420 12.82 -33.51 4.88
N PRO A 421 11.61 -33.08 5.30
CA PRO A 421 10.39 -33.90 5.16
C PRO A 421 10.06 -34.19 3.69
N GLU A 422 9.50 -35.37 3.42
CA GLU A 422 8.94 -35.73 2.10
C GLU A 422 7.66 -34.94 1.78
N ASP A 423 7.42 -34.75 0.48
CA ASP A 423 6.13 -34.28 -0.02
C ASP A 423 5.16 -35.45 -0.21
N PHE A 424 4.13 -35.51 0.63
CA PHE A 424 3.16 -36.61 0.63
C PHE A 424 2.00 -36.37 -0.34
N GLU A 425 1.87 -35.19 -0.97
CA GLU A 425 0.74 -34.93 -1.88
C GLU A 425 0.79 -35.80 -3.14
N HIS A 426 1.98 -36.23 -3.54
CA HIS A 426 2.20 -36.93 -4.82
C HIS A 426 2.64 -38.40 -4.67
N LEU A 427 2.87 -38.88 -3.44
CA LEU A 427 3.27 -40.27 -3.16
C LEU A 427 2.04 -41.17 -2.97
N VAL A 428 1.22 -41.31 -4.02
CA VAL A 428 0.02 -42.18 -4.00
C VAL A 428 0.30 -43.49 -4.75
N SER A 429 -0.08 -44.63 -4.15
CA SER A 429 -0.02 -45.95 -4.81
C SER A 429 -0.72 -45.89 -6.18
N GLY A 430 -0.02 -46.31 -7.23
CA GLY A 430 -0.47 -46.28 -8.62
C GLY A 430 -0.09 -45.04 -9.43
N GLU A 431 0.41 -43.96 -8.81
CA GLU A 431 0.94 -42.80 -9.54
C GLU A 431 2.33 -43.06 -10.11
N ILE A 432 2.65 -42.37 -11.22
CA ILE A 432 3.94 -42.47 -11.90
C ILE A 432 4.81 -41.30 -11.45
N MET A 433 5.95 -41.60 -10.83
CA MET A 433 6.91 -40.61 -10.32
C MET A 433 8.30 -40.84 -10.88
N THR A 434 9.17 -39.83 -10.85
CA THR A 434 10.58 -40.00 -11.19
C THR A 434 11.33 -40.64 -10.03
N LEU A 435 12.34 -41.47 -10.32
CA LEU A 435 13.16 -42.12 -9.29
C LEU A 435 13.88 -41.07 -8.42
N ALA A 436 14.20 -39.90 -8.99
CA ALA A 436 14.83 -38.78 -8.28
C ALA A 436 14.05 -38.35 -7.01
N ILE A 437 12.72 -38.42 -7.04
CA ILE A 437 11.86 -38.00 -5.91
C ILE A 437 11.78 -39.09 -4.82
N LEU A 438 12.00 -40.35 -5.17
CA LEU A 438 11.80 -41.48 -4.26
C LEU A 438 12.91 -41.59 -3.19
N ARG A 439 12.52 -42.05 -1.99
CA ARG A 439 13.41 -42.31 -0.85
C ARG A 439 13.51 -43.80 -0.53
N GLU A 440 14.36 -44.15 0.45
CA GLU A 440 14.56 -45.53 0.90
C GLU A 440 13.23 -46.19 1.29
N GLY A 441 13.02 -47.44 0.85
CA GLY A 441 11.85 -48.25 1.19
C GLY A 441 10.68 -48.12 0.21
N HIS A 442 10.69 -47.14 -0.70
CA HIS A 442 9.70 -47.08 -1.78
C HIS A 442 9.90 -48.23 -2.78
N THR A 443 8.79 -48.88 -3.16
CA THR A 443 8.77 -49.94 -4.18
C THR A 443 7.82 -49.59 -5.31
N GLY A 444 8.12 -50.08 -6.51
CA GLY A 444 7.26 -49.89 -7.65
C GLY A 444 7.75 -50.56 -8.92
N GLU A 445 6.98 -50.41 -9.99
CA GLU A 445 7.26 -50.96 -11.32
C GLU A 445 7.77 -49.87 -12.26
N VAL A 446 8.86 -50.13 -12.98
CA VAL A 446 9.42 -49.17 -13.95
C VAL A 446 8.49 -49.06 -15.16
N VAL A 447 7.96 -47.87 -15.41
CA VAL A 447 7.08 -47.59 -16.56
C VAL A 447 7.84 -46.96 -17.71
N ARG A 448 8.90 -46.20 -17.44
CA ARG A 448 9.67 -45.48 -18.45
C ARG A 448 11.13 -45.38 -18.05
N VAL A 449 12.02 -45.52 -19.05
CA VAL A 449 13.46 -45.29 -18.92
C VAL A 449 13.88 -44.34 -20.05
N GLY A 450 14.64 -43.30 -19.73
CA GLY A 450 15.17 -42.33 -20.69
C GLY A 450 16.35 -42.85 -21.51
N LYS A 451 17.06 -41.94 -22.19
CA LYS A 451 18.10 -42.29 -23.18
C LYS A 451 19.52 -42.31 -22.60
N LEU A 452 19.76 -41.68 -21.46
CA LEU A 452 21.04 -41.71 -20.75
C LEU A 452 21.31 -43.09 -20.14
N ILE A 453 20.26 -43.86 -19.85
CA ILE A 453 20.38 -45.19 -19.25
C ILE A 453 20.37 -46.25 -20.35
N VAL A 454 21.52 -46.90 -20.54
CA VAL A 454 21.70 -47.87 -21.62
C VAL A 454 21.52 -49.31 -21.17
N ASP A 455 21.89 -49.70 -19.94
CA ASP A 455 21.79 -51.12 -19.53
C ASP A 455 21.99 -51.41 -18.03
N PRO A 456 21.01 -51.05 -17.16
CA PRO A 456 20.59 -52.11 -16.24
C PRO A 456 19.09 -52.27 -16.00
N VAL A 457 18.29 -51.25 -16.33
CA VAL A 457 16.87 -51.14 -15.93
C VAL A 457 15.99 -51.21 -17.17
N SER A 458 15.01 -52.12 -17.16
CA SER A 458 14.03 -52.27 -18.24
C SER A 458 12.62 -51.93 -17.76
N VAL A 459 11.76 -51.50 -18.70
CA VAL A 459 10.34 -51.29 -18.42
C VAL A 459 9.70 -52.61 -17.98
N GLY A 460 8.99 -52.57 -16.85
CA GLY A 460 8.38 -53.73 -16.19
C GLY A 460 9.23 -54.36 -15.07
N ASP A 461 10.47 -53.90 -14.86
CA ASP A 461 11.26 -54.33 -13.72
C ASP A 461 10.66 -53.78 -12.41
N ARG A 462 10.73 -54.58 -11.34
CA ARG A 462 10.38 -54.13 -10.00
C ARG A 462 11.60 -53.55 -9.30
N VAL A 463 11.42 -52.38 -8.71
CA VAL A 463 12.49 -51.62 -8.08
C VAL A 463 12.17 -51.39 -6.62
N THR A 464 13.17 -51.58 -5.76
CA THR A 464 13.16 -51.13 -4.36
C THR A 464 14.26 -50.11 -4.18
N VAL A 465 13.92 -48.93 -3.68
CA VAL A 465 14.88 -47.85 -3.44
C VAL A 465 15.60 -48.11 -2.12
N GLY A 466 16.93 -48.14 -2.15
CA GLY A 466 17.80 -48.29 -0.99
C GLY A 466 18.30 -46.95 -0.43
N VAL A 467 19.19 -47.02 0.55
CA VAL A 467 19.84 -45.84 1.15
C VAL A 467 20.64 -45.09 0.08
N ARG A 468 20.54 -43.76 0.02
CA ARG A 468 21.35 -42.95 -0.90
C ARG A 468 22.81 -42.89 -0.44
N GLU A 469 23.74 -42.97 -1.38
CA GLU A 469 25.19 -42.85 -1.17
C GLU A 469 25.70 -41.44 -1.55
N ASP A 470 26.97 -41.14 -1.27
CA ASP A 470 27.65 -39.86 -1.60
C ASP A 470 26.92 -38.60 -1.15
N ASP A 471 26.61 -38.50 0.15
CA ASP A 471 25.92 -37.34 0.73
C ASP A 471 24.54 -37.10 0.09
N SER A 472 23.79 -38.19 -0.10
CA SER A 472 22.44 -38.21 -0.69
C SER A 472 22.34 -37.93 -2.19
N ARG A 473 23.47 -37.94 -2.92
CA ARG A 473 23.53 -37.61 -4.37
C ARG A 473 23.46 -38.83 -5.30
N THR A 474 23.63 -40.03 -4.75
CA THR A 474 23.63 -41.27 -5.54
C THR A 474 22.46 -42.15 -5.10
N TRP A 475 21.53 -42.42 -6.02
CA TRP A 475 20.39 -43.31 -5.80
C TRP A 475 20.86 -44.75 -5.95
N VAL A 476 20.68 -45.55 -4.90
CA VAL A 476 20.91 -46.99 -4.92
C VAL A 476 19.57 -47.69 -5.06
N ILE A 477 19.41 -48.49 -6.11
CA ILE A 477 18.18 -49.25 -6.32
C ILE A 477 18.48 -50.74 -6.48
N ALA A 478 17.64 -51.57 -5.87
CA ALA A 478 17.61 -53.01 -6.10
C ALA A 478 16.57 -53.31 -7.18
N VAL A 479 17.03 -53.80 -8.33
CA VAL A 479 16.18 -54.15 -9.48
C VAL A 479 15.96 -55.66 -9.45
N THR A 480 14.72 -56.09 -9.26
CA THR A 480 14.29 -57.49 -9.35
C THR A 480 13.76 -57.75 -10.77
N LYS A 481 14.55 -58.45 -11.57
CA LYS A 481 14.15 -58.87 -12.93
C LYS A 481 13.13 -59.99 -12.87
N SER A 482 12.40 -60.20 -13.97
CA SER A 482 11.42 -61.29 -14.14
C SER A 482 11.97 -62.71 -13.89
N ASP A 483 13.29 -62.90 -13.95
CA ASP A 483 14.01 -64.14 -13.60
C ASP A 483 14.28 -64.34 -12.09
N GLY A 484 13.82 -63.42 -11.23
CA GLY A 484 13.96 -63.51 -9.76
C GLY A 484 15.34 -63.15 -9.20
N LYS A 485 16.29 -62.72 -10.05
CA LYS A 485 17.59 -62.20 -9.63
C LYS A 485 17.48 -60.71 -9.32
N SER A 486 17.98 -60.31 -8.16
CA SER A 486 18.09 -58.90 -7.76
C SER A 486 19.52 -58.42 -7.92
N ALA A 487 19.70 -57.26 -8.56
CA ALA A 487 20.98 -56.59 -8.70
C ALA A 487 20.86 -55.14 -8.24
N GLU A 488 21.88 -54.64 -7.54
CA GLU A 488 21.96 -53.25 -7.11
C GLU A 488 22.59 -52.38 -8.19
N HIS A 489 21.97 -51.24 -8.45
CA HIS A 489 22.41 -50.26 -9.43
C HIS A 489 22.45 -48.88 -8.80
N ARG A 490 23.46 -48.09 -9.19
CA ARG A 490 23.71 -46.74 -8.72
C ARG A 490 23.43 -45.76 -9.83
N PHE A 491 22.67 -44.72 -9.52
CA PHE A 491 22.31 -43.65 -10.46
C PHE A 491 22.61 -42.29 -9.87
N ASN A 492 23.13 -41.38 -10.68
CA ASN A 492 23.21 -39.96 -10.30
C ASN A 492 21.83 -39.28 -10.48
N HIS A 493 21.71 -38.01 -10.10
CA HIS A 493 20.44 -37.27 -10.18
C HIS A 493 19.85 -37.20 -11.60
N GLU A 494 20.67 -36.90 -12.62
CA GLU A 494 20.21 -36.79 -14.02
C GLU A 494 19.71 -38.14 -14.56
N GLU A 495 20.38 -39.23 -14.19
CA GLU A 495 19.96 -40.59 -14.56
C GLU A 495 18.70 -41.01 -13.79
N ALA A 496 18.59 -40.67 -12.50
CA ALA A 496 17.40 -40.96 -11.70
C ALA A 496 16.15 -40.22 -12.20
N ASP A 497 16.29 -39.01 -12.74
CA ASP A 497 15.18 -38.25 -13.30
C ASP A 497 14.62 -38.86 -14.59
N GLU A 498 15.43 -39.64 -15.31
CA GLU A 498 15.02 -40.35 -16.52
C GLU A 498 14.24 -41.65 -16.26
N ILE A 499 14.19 -42.15 -15.03
CA ILE A 499 13.45 -43.37 -14.67
C ILE A 499 12.11 -42.97 -14.07
N SER A 500 11.00 -43.40 -14.68
CA SER A 500 9.67 -43.24 -14.11
C SER A 500 9.16 -44.56 -13.53
N ILE A 501 8.77 -44.55 -12.26
CA ILE A 501 8.31 -45.70 -11.48
C ILE A 501 6.85 -45.49 -11.10
N ARG A 502 6.03 -46.51 -11.29
CA ARG A 502 4.68 -46.58 -10.73
C ARG A 502 4.75 -47.16 -9.33
N LEU A 503 4.39 -46.37 -8.32
CA LEU A 503 4.42 -46.78 -6.91
C LEU A 503 3.44 -47.93 -6.63
N ASP A 504 3.87 -48.88 -5.80
CA ASP A 504 3.01 -49.98 -5.30
C ASP A 504 1.93 -49.50 -4.32
#